data_AF-A0A259ZWD0-F1
#
_entry.id   AF-A0A259ZWD0-F1
#
_cell.length_a   1.000
_cell.length_b   1.000
_cell.length_c   1.000
_cell.angle_alpha   90.00
_cell.angle_beta   90.00
_cell.angle_gamma   90.00
#
_symmetry.space_group_name_H-M   'P 1'
#
loop_
_entity.id
_entity.type
_entity.pdbx_description
1 polymer ?
#
loop_
_entity_poly.entity_id
_entity_poly.type
_entity_poly.pdbx_seq_one_letter_code
_entity_poly.pdbx_strand_id
1 'polypeptide(L)'
;MPVFDDGQKATELPDSSVVETDVLIVGSGPAGGSAALLLSTLGIPNIMITKYRWTANTPRAHITNQRTMEVFRDVGIADQVLADATEHGLVGDTVFCTSIAGEEIGRIRTWGTGADREADYQLASPCLTVDIPQTYLEPILVKNATMRGTQAQFSTEYLSHVQDADGVSVSVVDRLTGHRYTIRAKYLIGADGARSKVAADIDLPLEGAMDIAGSMNITFKADIAEYVGHRPSVLYWVIQPGSNVGGIGAGLVRMVRPWNEWLVVWGFDIAQPPPVVNEAAAVEIVRSLLGMPDLDVEITGTSLWGNNEMYATHLQKGRVFCAGDAIHRHPPSNGLGSNTSIQDSYNLAWKIAAVLKGQAGEALLDTYTAERAPVAERIVKRANRSGREFADLFHALGVTDAKTEEEMVERIEERKANTPAGAAKRAALVKAMEIKNYEFNAHGVELGQFYTSSAVVPDGVLPEAVRDPDLYYQVSTVPGSHLPHAWVGDNMHKFAMMDLAPYDRFTLITGVAGSDWESAADKIGHELGVAVEVVVIGPGRDVTDLYFDWSRLREVTESGALLVRPDKHICWRAHELAADPEDALRQALTAVLSR
;
A
#
# COMPACT_ATOMS: atom_id res chain seq x y z
N MET A 1 24.76 -42.35 8.57
CA MET A 1 24.37 -41.08 9.22
C MET A 1 22.85 -41.10 9.34
N PRO A 2 22.27 -40.61 10.45
CA PRO A 2 20.82 -40.43 10.51
C PRO A 2 20.39 -39.55 9.33
N VAL A 3 19.37 -39.98 8.60
CA VAL A 3 18.76 -39.20 7.53
C VAL A 3 17.85 -38.19 8.22
N PHE A 4 18.16 -36.90 8.06
CA PHE A 4 17.27 -35.84 8.49
C PHE A 4 16.09 -35.81 7.52
N ASP A 5 14.88 -36.04 8.03
CA ASP A 5 13.63 -36.02 7.30
C ASP A 5 12.65 -35.14 8.09
N ASP A 6 12.49 -33.90 7.64
CA ASP A 6 11.53 -32.93 8.15
C ASP A 6 10.23 -32.91 7.31
N GLY A 7 10.05 -33.91 6.43
CA GLY A 7 8.93 -33.99 5.50
C GLY A 7 9.07 -33.08 4.28
N GLN A 8 10.14 -32.28 4.15
CA GLN A 8 10.40 -31.47 2.96
C GLN A 8 11.31 -32.20 1.98
N LYS A 9 10.90 -32.25 0.71
CA LYS A 9 11.77 -32.76 -0.35
C LYS A 9 12.89 -31.76 -0.61
N ALA A 10 14.12 -32.24 -0.71
CA ALA A 10 15.23 -31.43 -1.19
C ALA A 10 14.93 -30.90 -2.60
N THR A 11 15.41 -29.70 -2.92
CA THR A 11 15.34 -29.16 -4.29
C THR A 11 16.05 -30.11 -5.25
N GLU A 12 15.32 -30.61 -6.24
CA GLU A 12 15.88 -31.48 -7.27
C GLU A 12 16.83 -30.68 -8.17
N LEU A 13 17.93 -31.30 -8.58
CA LEU A 13 18.80 -30.70 -9.59
C LEU A 13 18.05 -30.69 -10.92
N PRO A 14 18.11 -29.60 -11.70
CA PRO A 14 17.44 -29.55 -12.98
C PRO A 14 18.10 -30.51 -13.97
N ASP A 15 17.27 -31.28 -14.69
CA ASP A 15 17.72 -32.17 -15.78
C ASP A 15 17.95 -31.41 -17.11
N SER A 16 17.67 -30.09 -17.13
CA SER A 16 17.77 -29.22 -18.29
C SER A 16 18.51 -27.92 -17.95
N SER A 17 19.04 -27.24 -18.96
CA SER A 17 19.66 -25.91 -18.80
C SER A 17 18.65 -24.77 -18.63
N VAL A 18 17.35 -25.05 -18.83
CA VAL A 18 16.25 -24.11 -18.64
C VAL A 18 15.64 -24.35 -17.26
N VAL A 19 15.55 -23.28 -16.47
CA VAL A 19 14.84 -23.28 -15.18
C VAL A 19 13.37 -23.02 -15.46
N GLU A 20 12.46 -23.79 -14.86
CA GLU A 20 11.02 -23.65 -15.07
C GLU A 20 10.28 -23.24 -13.79
N THR A 21 9.24 -22.45 -13.94
CA THR A 21 8.31 -22.07 -12.86
C THR A 21 6.96 -21.68 -13.45
N ASP A 22 5.91 -21.56 -12.64
CA ASP A 22 4.64 -21.03 -13.15
C ASP A 22 4.70 -19.50 -13.25
N VAL A 23 5.24 -18.83 -12.23
CA VAL A 23 5.34 -17.36 -12.21
C VAL A 23 6.76 -16.91 -11.87
N LEU A 24 7.35 -16.10 -12.76
CA LEU A 24 8.58 -15.37 -12.46
C LEU A 24 8.25 -13.95 -12.00
N ILE A 25 8.87 -13.52 -10.90
CA ILE A 25 8.71 -12.19 -10.33
C ILE A 25 10.05 -11.46 -10.40
N VAL A 26 10.09 -10.30 -11.03
CA VAL A 26 11.31 -9.47 -11.14
C VAL A 26 11.19 -8.31 -10.17
N GLY A 27 12.01 -8.33 -9.12
CA GLY A 27 12.02 -7.35 -8.04
C GLY A 27 11.54 -7.93 -6.71
N SER A 28 12.18 -7.52 -5.62
CA SER A 28 11.92 -8.02 -4.25
C SER A 28 11.39 -6.94 -3.30
N GLY A 29 10.95 -5.79 -3.84
CA GLY A 29 10.33 -4.72 -3.05
C GLY A 29 8.90 -5.08 -2.59
N PRO A 30 8.13 -4.12 -2.06
CA PRO A 30 6.80 -4.38 -1.52
C PRO A 30 5.85 -5.11 -2.49
N ALA A 31 5.83 -4.75 -3.78
CA ALA A 31 5.05 -5.48 -4.79
C ALA A 31 5.56 -6.91 -4.97
N GLY A 32 6.82 -7.08 -5.38
CA GLY A 32 7.36 -8.41 -5.71
C GLY A 32 7.40 -9.38 -4.53
N GLY A 33 7.79 -8.91 -3.35
CA GLY A 33 7.77 -9.71 -2.12
C GLY A 33 6.36 -10.14 -1.71
N SER A 34 5.36 -9.27 -1.92
CA SER A 34 3.95 -9.63 -1.67
C SER A 34 3.43 -10.59 -2.73
N ALA A 35 3.72 -10.39 -4.01
CA ALA A 35 3.33 -11.31 -5.08
C ALA A 35 3.87 -12.73 -4.80
N ALA A 36 5.14 -12.84 -4.40
CA ALA A 36 5.76 -14.11 -4.04
C ALA A 36 5.06 -14.77 -2.85
N LEU A 37 4.85 -14.02 -1.76
CA LEU A 37 4.14 -14.47 -0.57
C LEU A 37 2.73 -14.98 -0.90
N LEU A 38 1.98 -14.21 -1.69
CA LEU A 38 0.59 -14.51 -2.04
C LEU A 38 0.48 -15.72 -2.96
N LEU A 39 1.31 -15.80 -4.00
CA LEU A 39 1.35 -16.94 -4.91
C LEU A 39 1.73 -18.24 -4.17
N SER A 40 2.73 -18.18 -3.30
CA SER A 40 3.10 -19.33 -2.46
C SER A 40 2.02 -19.71 -1.45
N THR A 41 1.29 -18.74 -0.89
CA THR A 41 0.11 -19.00 -0.05
C THR A 41 -0.97 -19.76 -0.80
N LEU A 42 -1.13 -19.47 -2.09
CA LEU A 42 -2.07 -20.15 -2.99
C LEU A 42 -1.51 -21.46 -3.58
N GLY A 43 -0.30 -21.87 -3.21
CA GLY A 43 0.36 -23.08 -3.70
C GLY A 43 0.86 -22.99 -5.14
N ILE A 44 1.11 -21.78 -5.66
CA ILE A 44 1.63 -21.57 -7.02
C ILE A 44 3.17 -21.54 -7.02
N PRO A 45 3.84 -22.46 -7.74
CA PRO A 45 5.28 -22.43 -7.95
C PRO A 45 5.76 -21.08 -8.50
N ASN A 46 6.68 -20.43 -7.80
CA ASN A 46 7.20 -19.14 -8.22
C ASN A 46 8.69 -18.97 -7.91
N ILE A 47 9.34 -18.18 -8.75
CA ILE A 47 10.72 -17.70 -8.54
C ILE A 47 10.65 -16.18 -8.42
N MET A 48 11.29 -15.62 -7.40
CA MET A 48 11.48 -14.18 -7.26
C MET A 48 12.96 -13.85 -7.44
N ILE A 49 13.27 -12.99 -8.39
CA ILE A 49 14.65 -12.55 -8.66
C ILE A 49 14.86 -11.08 -8.28
N THR A 50 16.06 -10.74 -7.83
CA THR A 50 16.46 -9.35 -7.60
C THR A 50 17.95 -9.18 -7.88
N LYS A 51 18.32 -8.09 -8.56
CA LYS A 51 19.72 -7.79 -8.90
C LYS A 51 20.57 -7.41 -7.67
N TYR A 52 19.93 -7.07 -6.56
CA TYR A 52 20.60 -6.69 -5.31
C TYR A 52 20.92 -7.95 -4.49
N ARG A 53 21.96 -7.88 -3.66
CA ARG A 53 22.33 -8.97 -2.74
C ARG A 53 21.64 -8.87 -1.36
N TRP A 54 20.74 -7.89 -1.20
CA TRP A 54 20.05 -7.54 0.04
C TRP A 54 18.64 -7.01 -0.27
N THR A 55 17.73 -7.08 0.71
CA THR A 55 16.50 -6.28 0.75
C THR A 55 16.82 -4.81 1.04
N ALA A 56 15.82 -3.94 1.16
CA ALA A 56 15.96 -2.55 1.60
C ALA A 56 17.07 -2.35 2.65
N ASN A 57 18.07 -1.55 2.30
CA ASN A 57 19.11 -1.12 3.23
C ASN A 57 18.96 0.37 3.64
N THR A 58 17.88 1.02 3.21
CA THR A 58 17.49 2.38 3.63
C THR A 58 15.99 2.43 3.93
N PRO A 59 15.52 3.33 4.82
CA PRO A 59 14.16 3.28 5.36
C PRO A 59 13.03 3.34 4.33
N ARG A 60 13.19 4.07 3.21
CA ARG A 60 12.21 4.22 2.11
C ARG A 60 10.77 4.46 2.63
N ALA A 61 9.74 3.86 2.01
CA ALA A 61 8.36 3.99 2.48
C ALA A 61 8.17 3.39 3.87
N HIS A 62 7.16 3.86 4.63
CA HIS A 62 7.05 3.53 6.06
C HIS A 62 5.63 3.48 6.60
N ILE A 63 4.76 4.40 6.19
CA ILE A 63 3.35 4.34 6.54
C ILE A 63 2.73 3.10 5.91
N THR A 64 2.18 2.23 6.75
CA THR A 64 1.41 1.05 6.36
C THR A 64 -0.02 1.27 6.80
N ASN A 65 -0.92 1.50 5.84
CA ASN A 65 -2.32 1.83 6.09
C ASN A 65 -3.16 0.58 6.40
N GLN A 66 -4.44 0.80 6.71
CA GLN A 66 -5.37 -0.26 7.09
C GLN A 66 -5.49 -1.36 6.04
N ARG A 67 -5.56 -1.01 4.74
CA ARG A 67 -5.63 -2.01 3.65
C ARG A 67 -4.46 -2.97 3.65
N THR A 68 -3.26 -2.45 3.81
CA THR A 68 -2.08 -3.29 3.78
C THR A 68 -2.00 -4.15 5.05
N MET A 69 -2.40 -3.62 6.20
CA MET A 69 -2.54 -4.42 7.42
C MET A 69 -3.61 -5.51 7.31
N GLU A 70 -4.71 -5.27 6.59
CA GLU A 70 -5.71 -6.30 6.25
C GLU A 70 -5.08 -7.42 5.41
N VAL A 71 -4.32 -7.09 4.36
CA VAL A 71 -3.58 -8.08 3.57
C VAL A 71 -2.65 -8.92 4.45
N PHE A 72 -1.89 -8.26 5.34
CA PHE A 72 -0.98 -8.95 6.26
C PHE A 72 -1.69 -9.82 7.29
N ARG A 73 -2.88 -9.40 7.75
CA ARG A 73 -3.72 -10.20 8.65
C ARG A 73 -4.23 -11.44 7.95
N ASP A 74 -4.78 -11.28 6.75
CA ASP A 74 -5.35 -12.36 5.94
C ASP A 74 -4.33 -13.45 5.60
N VAL A 75 -3.06 -13.07 5.38
CA VAL A 75 -1.98 -14.03 5.12
C VAL A 75 -1.16 -14.39 6.37
N GLY A 76 -1.59 -13.99 7.57
CA GLY A 76 -1.02 -14.43 8.85
C GLY A 76 0.38 -13.88 9.19
N ILE A 77 0.72 -12.67 8.72
CA ILE A 77 1.99 -12.01 9.04
C ILE A 77 1.83 -10.69 9.80
N ALA A 78 0.60 -10.25 10.09
CA ALA A 78 0.34 -8.99 10.80
C ALA A 78 1.08 -8.89 12.14
N ASP A 79 1.13 -9.96 12.93
CA ASP A 79 1.82 -9.94 14.24
C ASP A 79 3.34 -9.74 14.10
N GLN A 80 3.95 -10.30 13.05
CA GLN A 80 5.37 -10.07 12.76
C GLN A 80 5.61 -8.60 12.37
N VAL A 81 4.68 -8.01 11.61
CA VAL A 81 4.74 -6.59 11.25
C VAL A 81 4.57 -5.71 12.48
N LEU A 82 3.57 -5.97 13.33
CA LEU A 82 3.30 -5.22 14.55
C LEU A 82 4.47 -5.30 15.55
N ALA A 83 5.15 -6.45 15.64
CA ALA A 83 6.31 -6.60 16.51
C ALA A 83 7.48 -5.66 16.13
N ASP A 84 7.63 -5.37 14.83
CA ASP A 84 8.70 -4.53 14.31
C ASP A 84 8.23 -3.10 13.95
N ALA A 85 6.94 -2.79 14.02
CA ALA A 85 6.39 -1.49 13.68
C ALA A 85 6.34 -0.55 14.90
N THR A 86 6.31 0.75 14.63
CA THR A 86 5.86 1.74 15.60
C THR A 86 4.33 1.75 15.62
N GLU A 87 3.75 1.63 16.81
CA GLU A 87 2.31 1.55 17.02
C GLU A 87 1.56 2.84 16.63
N HIS A 88 0.29 2.69 16.28
CA HIS A 88 -0.59 3.75 15.79
C HIS A 88 -0.59 5.02 16.66
N GLY A 89 -0.60 4.86 17.98
CA GLY A 89 -0.67 5.98 18.92
C GLY A 89 0.52 6.94 18.85
N LEU A 90 1.66 6.50 18.31
CA LEU A 90 2.87 7.32 18.16
C LEU A 90 3.02 7.94 16.77
N VAL A 91 2.07 7.69 15.86
CA VAL A 91 2.12 8.10 14.46
C VAL A 91 1.50 9.49 14.22
N GLY A 92 0.76 10.04 15.20
CA GLY A 92 -0.34 10.96 14.95
C GLY A 92 -0.18 12.47 15.16
N ASP A 93 0.90 13.00 15.74
CA ASP A 93 1.02 14.45 16.00
C ASP A 93 1.83 15.19 14.90
N THR A 94 1.44 15.14 13.62
CA THR A 94 2.26 15.83 12.58
C THR A 94 2.47 17.31 12.88
N VAL A 95 3.73 17.68 13.13
CA VAL A 95 4.15 18.99 13.66
C VAL A 95 4.68 19.86 12.54
N PHE A 96 4.36 21.16 12.58
CA PHE A 96 4.98 22.21 11.78
C PHE A 96 5.72 23.16 12.72
N CYS A 97 7.02 23.35 12.52
CA CYS A 97 7.90 24.08 13.44
C CYS A 97 9.00 24.82 12.69
N THR A 98 9.68 25.74 13.37
CA THR A 98 10.87 26.42 12.81
C THR A 98 12.13 25.55 12.90
N SER A 99 12.15 24.64 13.88
CA SER A 99 13.11 23.55 14.08
C SER A 99 12.56 22.64 15.18
N ILE A 100 13.12 21.44 15.39
CA ILE A 100 12.65 20.54 16.46
C ILE A 100 12.72 21.19 17.85
N ALA A 101 13.84 21.82 18.20
CA ALA A 101 14.01 22.56 19.45
C ALA A 101 13.40 23.97 19.42
N GLY A 102 12.92 24.41 18.26
CA GLY A 102 12.38 25.75 18.04
C GLY A 102 10.91 25.88 18.36
N GLU A 103 10.30 26.92 17.80
CA GLU A 103 8.88 27.19 17.99
C GLU A 103 8.03 26.26 17.12
N GLU A 104 6.97 25.74 17.72
CA GLU A 104 5.90 25.07 17.00
C GLU A 104 4.92 26.09 16.42
N ILE A 105 4.75 26.06 15.09
CA ILE A 105 3.80 26.90 14.36
C ILE A 105 2.38 26.32 14.48
N GLY A 106 2.27 25.00 14.45
CA GLY A 106 1.03 24.27 14.66
C GLY A 106 1.22 22.77 14.50
N ARG A 107 0.18 22.00 14.85
CA ARG A 107 0.12 20.56 14.66
C ARG A 107 -1.25 20.10 14.16
N ILE A 108 -1.28 18.92 13.56
CA ILE A 108 -2.50 18.27 13.07
C ILE A 108 -2.48 16.84 13.58
N ARG A 109 -3.66 16.34 14.01
CA ARG A 109 -3.83 14.92 14.30
C ARG A 109 -3.95 14.14 13.00
N THR A 110 -3.07 13.19 12.79
CA THR A 110 -2.93 12.48 11.52
C THR A 110 -3.20 11.00 11.65
N TRP A 111 -3.49 10.39 10.51
CA TRP A 111 -3.73 8.97 10.34
C TRP A 111 -4.86 8.44 11.24
N GLY A 112 -5.88 9.24 11.52
CA GLY A 112 -7.02 8.80 12.34
C GLY A 112 -6.78 8.86 13.86
N THR A 113 -5.69 9.43 14.34
CA THR A 113 -5.41 9.57 15.79
C THR A 113 -6.19 10.70 16.47
N GLY A 114 -6.88 11.56 15.72
CA GLY A 114 -7.72 12.62 16.25
C GLY A 114 -9.09 12.09 16.66
N ALA A 115 -9.62 12.54 17.80
CA ALA A 115 -10.92 12.07 18.31
C ALA A 115 -12.10 12.31 17.36
N ASP A 116 -11.98 13.27 16.44
CA ASP A 116 -12.93 13.56 15.37
C ASP A 116 -12.91 12.53 14.22
N ARG A 117 -11.81 11.76 14.10
CA ARG A 117 -11.58 10.75 13.05
C ARG A 117 -11.40 9.33 13.57
N GLU A 118 -11.03 9.16 14.84
CA GLU A 118 -10.67 7.86 15.43
C GLU A 118 -11.78 6.81 15.24
N ALA A 119 -13.04 7.21 15.46
CA ALA A 119 -14.17 6.32 15.25
C ALA A 119 -14.33 5.89 13.78
N ASP A 120 -14.11 6.80 12.82
CA ASP A 120 -14.16 6.44 11.38
C ASP A 120 -13.12 5.34 11.08
N TYR A 121 -11.90 5.48 11.59
CA TYR A 121 -10.81 4.52 11.37
C TYR A 121 -11.09 3.17 12.05
N GLN A 122 -11.53 3.16 13.31
CA GLN A 122 -11.83 1.91 14.03
C GLN A 122 -13.04 1.16 13.45
N LEU A 123 -14.04 1.87 12.92
CA LEU A 123 -15.22 1.26 12.31
C LEU A 123 -14.92 0.70 10.91
N ALA A 124 -13.95 1.26 10.20
CA ALA A 124 -13.67 0.89 8.81
C ALA A 124 -12.88 -0.43 8.66
N SER A 125 -12.06 -0.80 9.65
CA SER A 125 -11.15 -1.95 9.56
C SER A 125 -10.83 -2.51 10.95
N PRO A 126 -10.56 -3.82 11.08
CA PRO A 126 -10.01 -4.38 12.32
C PRO A 126 -8.54 -3.96 12.57
N CYS A 127 -7.89 -3.39 11.56
CA CYS A 127 -6.50 -2.96 11.60
C CYS A 127 -6.39 -1.43 11.70
N LEU A 128 -5.28 -0.94 12.26
CA LEU A 128 -4.95 0.48 12.29
C LEU A 128 -3.64 0.73 11.53
N THR A 129 -3.43 1.99 11.14
CA THR A 129 -2.20 2.43 10.47
C THR A 129 -1.00 2.28 11.41
N VAL A 130 0.13 1.82 10.88
CA VAL A 130 1.40 1.71 11.62
C VAL A 130 2.56 2.30 10.82
N ASP A 131 3.68 2.59 11.48
CA ASP A 131 4.94 2.95 10.81
C ASP A 131 5.91 1.77 10.86
N ILE A 132 6.19 1.20 9.69
CA ILE A 132 7.23 0.18 9.50
C ILE A 132 8.08 0.53 8.25
N PRO A 133 9.32 1.00 8.43
CA PRO A 133 10.21 1.26 7.31
C PRO A 133 10.49 0.00 6.47
N GLN A 134 10.71 0.15 5.16
CA GLN A 134 10.97 -0.99 4.26
C GLN A 134 12.15 -1.87 4.66
N THR A 135 13.14 -1.33 5.40
CA THR A 135 14.26 -2.10 6.00
C THR A 135 13.78 -3.23 6.90
N TYR A 136 12.62 -3.07 7.52
CA TYR A 136 12.03 -4.06 8.42
C TYR A 136 10.90 -4.84 7.74
N LEU A 137 10.11 -4.18 6.88
CA LEU A 137 9.01 -4.84 6.17
C LEU A 137 9.47 -5.84 5.10
N GLU A 138 10.43 -5.48 4.25
CA GLU A 138 10.86 -6.36 3.14
C GLU A 138 11.40 -7.71 3.62
N PRO A 139 12.25 -7.80 4.67
CA PRO A 139 12.65 -9.08 5.24
C PRO A 139 11.47 -9.96 5.68
N ILE A 140 10.42 -9.39 6.27
CA ILE A 140 9.22 -10.14 6.69
C ILE A 140 8.54 -10.75 5.46
N LEU A 141 8.36 -9.98 4.39
CA LEU A 141 7.76 -10.47 3.14
C LEU A 141 8.60 -11.61 2.53
N VAL A 142 9.90 -11.38 2.34
CA VAL A 142 10.81 -12.36 1.73
C VAL A 142 10.87 -13.64 2.55
N LYS A 143 11.03 -13.53 3.87
CA LYS A 143 11.07 -14.69 4.78
C LYS A 143 9.79 -15.51 4.69
N ASN A 144 8.62 -14.89 4.76
CA ASN A 144 7.36 -15.63 4.75
C ASN A 144 7.07 -16.23 3.36
N ALA A 145 7.48 -15.56 2.27
CA ALA A 145 7.38 -16.12 0.93
C ALA A 145 8.26 -17.39 0.77
N THR A 146 9.52 -17.33 1.19
CA THR A 146 10.44 -18.48 1.07
C THR A 146 10.04 -19.64 1.98
N MET A 147 9.56 -19.37 3.19
CA MET A 147 8.98 -20.39 4.08
C MET A 147 7.76 -21.11 3.47
N ARG A 148 7.08 -20.50 2.50
CA ARG A 148 5.92 -21.06 1.78
C ARG A 148 6.28 -21.60 0.39
N GLY A 149 7.57 -21.67 0.05
CA GLY A 149 8.06 -22.33 -1.16
C GLY A 149 8.50 -21.41 -2.30
N THR A 150 8.52 -20.08 -2.13
CA THR A 150 9.18 -19.20 -3.11
C THR A 150 10.66 -19.51 -3.21
N GLN A 151 11.16 -19.70 -4.43
CA GLN A 151 12.60 -19.71 -4.68
C GLN A 151 13.09 -18.27 -4.87
N ALA A 152 13.70 -17.69 -3.84
CA ALA A 152 14.24 -16.34 -3.90
C ALA A 152 15.70 -16.35 -4.39
N GLN A 153 15.98 -15.67 -5.49
CA GLN A 153 17.31 -15.55 -6.08
C GLN A 153 17.79 -14.10 -6.07
N PHE A 154 18.69 -13.81 -5.14
CA PHE A 154 19.35 -12.52 -5.03
C PHE A 154 20.57 -12.46 -5.94
N SER A 155 21.02 -11.24 -6.25
CA SER A 155 22.07 -11.01 -7.24
C SER A 155 21.73 -11.55 -8.64
N THR A 156 20.47 -11.78 -8.96
CA THR A 156 20.01 -12.24 -10.28
C THR A 156 19.29 -11.10 -11.00
N GLU A 157 19.84 -10.68 -12.14
CA GLU A 157 19.34 -9.52 -12.89
C GLU A 157 18.61 -9.94 -14.16
N TYR A 158 17.40 -9.41 -14.32
CA TYR A 158 16.62 -9.47 -15.55
C TYR A 158 17.33 -8.74 -16.69
N LEU A 159 17.43 -9.38 -17.86
CA LEU A 159 18.04 -8.80 -19.06
C LEU A 159 17.05 -8.55 -20.19
N SER A 160 16.13 -9.47 -20.44
CA SER A 160 15.09 -9.38 -21.49
C SER A 160 14.13 -10.55 -21.37
N HIS A 161 13.03 -10.49 -22.12
CA HIS A 161 12.14 -11.64 -22.30
C HIS A 161 11.64 -11.73 -23.74
N VAL A 162 11.16 -12.92 -24.09
CA VAL A 162 10.28 -13.16 -25.24
C VAL A 162 9.08 -13.96 -24.74
N GLN A 163 7.90 -13.70 -25.28
CA GLN A 163 6.69 -14.44 -24.92
C GLN A 163 6.05 -15.08 -26.16
N ASP A 164 5.39 -16.21 -25.94
CA ASP A 164 4.65 -16.97 -26.94
C ASP A 164 3.27 -17.36 -26.39
N ALA A 165 2.55 -18.24 -27.09
CA ALA A 165 1.22 -18.67 -26.69
C ALA A 165 1.19 -19.38 -25.33
N ASP A 166 2.29 -20.00 -24.89
CA ASP A 166 2.33 -20.91 -23.74
C ASP A 166 3.12 -20.37 -22.55
N GLY A 167 3.80 -19.22 -22.68
CA GLY A 167 4.60 -18.65 -21.60
C GLY A 167 5.54 -17.53 -22.01
N VAL A 168 6.46 -17.23 -21.10
CA VAL A 168 7.49 -16.19 -21.20
C VAL A 168 8.85 -16.83 -20.92
N SER A 169 9.80 -16.65 -21.84
CA SER A 169 11.20 -17.06 -21.66
C SER A 169 12.03 -15.84 -21.30
N VAL A 170 12.55 -15.81 -20.08
CA VAL A 170 13.23 -14.66 -19.48
C VAL A 170 14.72 -14.93 -19.38
N SER A 171 15.53 -14.07 -20.01
CA SER A 171 16.98 -14.11 -19.91
C SER A 171 17.44 -13.36 -18.67
N VAL A 172 18.27 -14.01 -17.86
CA VAL A 172 18.83 -13.44 -16.63
C VAL A 172 20.34 -13.62 -16.56
N VAL A 173 20.99 -12.82 -15.71
CA VAL A 173 22.39 -13.03 -15.33
C VAL A 173 22.51 -13.16 -13.82
N ASP A 174 23.18 -14.22 -13.37
CA ASP A 174 23.68 -14.29 -12.01
C ASP A 174 24.90 -13.37 -11.88
N ARG A 175 24.79 -12.32 -11.08
CA ARG A 175 25.83 -11.32 -10.88
C ARG A 175 26.96 -11.80 -9.97
N LEU A 176 26.81 -12.95 -9.29
CA LEU A 176 27.90 -13.57 -8.52
C LEU A 176 28.86 -14.32 -9.43
N THR A 177 28.34 -15.04 -10.43
CA THR A 177 29.14 -15.93 -11.30
C THR A 177 29.34 -15.38 -12.71
N GLY A 178 28.53 -14.41 -13.13
CA GLY A 178 28.43 -13.96 -14.52
C GLY A 178 27.69 -14.93 -15.44
N HIS A 179 27.16 -16.05 -14.91
CA HIS A 179 26.44 -17.04 -15.68
C HIS A 179 25.12 -16.48 -16.19
N ARG A 180 24.88 -16.61 -17.50
CA ARG A 180 23.62 -16.24 -18.15
C ARG A 180 22.82 -17.48 -18.43
N TYR A 181 21.54 -17.45 -18.09
CA TYR A 181 20.62 -18.56 -18.29
C TYR A 181 19.19 -18.07 -18.50
N THR A 182 18.31 -18.99 -18.83
CA THR A 182 16.90 -18.71 -19.14
C THR A 182 16.00 -19.32 -18.08
N ILE A 183 15.01 -18.54 -17.63
CA ILE A 183 13.88 -19.00 -16.82
C ILE A 183 12.63 -19.00 -17.71
N ARG A 184 12.00 -20.15 -17.88
CA ARG A 184 10.71 -20.30 -18.55
C ARG A 184 9.59 -20.21 -17.50
N ALA A 185 8.67 -19.28 -17.70
CA ALA A 185 7.51 -19.10 -16.84
C ALA A 185 6.20 -19.10 -17.65
N LYS A 186 5.06 -19.40 -17.01
CA LYS A 186 3.73 -19.18 -17.62
C LYS A 186 3.38 -17.70 -17.61
N TYR A 187 3.72 -16.99 -16.54
CA TYR A 187 3.52 -15.55 -16.40
C TYR A 187 4.74 -14.85 -15.82
N LEU A 188 4.89 -13.57 -16.15
CA LEU A 188 5.94 -12.68 -15.64
C LEU A 188 5.32 -11.50 -14.90
N ILE A 189 5.77 -11.24 -13.67
CA ILE A 189 5.41 -10.04 -12.90
C ILE A 189 6.63 -9.11 -12.82
N GLY A 190 6.55 -7.96 -13.50
CA GLY A 190 7.48 -6.84 -13.41
C GLY A 190 7.19 -5.98 -12.18
N ALA A 191 7.90 -6.24 -11.10
CA ALA A 191 7.87 -5.46 -9.86
C ALA A 191 9.24 -4.78 -9.61
N ASP A 192 9.90 -4.38 -10.69
CA ASP A 192 11.31 -3.94 -10.76
C ASP A 192 11.50 -2.42 -10.58
N GLY A 193 10.45 -1.72 -10.16
CA GLY A 193 10.50 -0.37 -9.62
C GLY A 193 10.33 0.75 -10.64
N ALA A 194 10.62 1.99 -10.21
CA ALA A 194 10.35 3.22 -10.96
C ALA A 194 11.08 3.34 -12.31
N ARG A 195 12.12 2.54 -12.56
CA ARG A 195 12.81 2.46 -13.86
C ARG A 195 12.64 1.06 -14.44
N SER A 196 11.42 0.54 -14.37
CA SER A 196 11.08 -0.81 -14.78
C SER A 196 11.53 -1.09 -16.21
N LYS A 197 12.43 -2.05 -16.35
CA LYS A 197 12.85 -2.55 -17.65
C LYS A 197 11.80 -3.50 -18.20
N VAL A 198 11.09 -4.23 -17.35
CA VAL A 198 9.99 -5.10 -17.78
C VAL A 198 8.88 -4.28 -18.46
N ALA A 199 8.46 -3.17 -17.85
CA ALA A 199 7.48 -2.25 -18.43
C ALA A 199 7.96 -1.64 -19.76
N ALA A 200 9.24 -1.29 -19.85
CA ALA A 200 9.84 -0.78 -21.08
C ALA A 200 9.85 -1.84 -22.20
N ASP A 201 10.22 -3.08 -21.90
CA ASP A 201 10.33 -4.16 -22.88
C ASP A 201 8.97 -4.59 -23.47
N ILE A 202 7.85 -4.24 -22.80
CA ILE A 202 6.49 -4.45 -23.33
C ILE A 202 5.84 -3.19 -23.91
N ASP A 203 6.55 -2.06 -23.94
CA ASP A 203 6.02 -0.74 -24.35
C ASP A 203 4.77 -0.34 -23.54
N LEU A 204 4.83 -0.47 -22.21
CA LEU A 204 3.68 -0.17 -21.35
C LEU A 204 3.29 1.31 -21.46
N PRO A 205 2.01 1.67 -21.73
CA PRO A 205 1.62 3.05 -21.90
C PRO A 205 1.62 3.77 -20.53
N LEU A 206 2.48 4.77 -20.41
CA LEU A 206 2.64 5.62 -19.23
C LEU A 206 2.23 7.06 -19.58
N GLU A 207 1.43 7.68 -18.74
CA GLU A 207 1.07 9.10 -18.81
C GLU A 207 1.75 9.88 -17.70
N GLY A 208 2.04 11.16 -17.95
CA GLY A 208 2.65 12.08 -16.99
C GLY A 208 4.14 12.35 -17.24
N ALA A 209 4.86 12.77 -16.19
CA ALA A 209 6.24 13.23 -16.27
C ALA A 209 7.14 12.63 -15.17
N MET A 210 8.42 12.41 -15.51
CA MET A 210 9.46 11.97 -14.57
C MET A 210 10.30 13.17 -14.11
N ASP A 211 10.96 13.03 -12.95
CA ASP A 211 12.00 13.92 -12.44
C ASP A 211 11.56 15.40 -12.33
N ILE A 212 10.41 15.64 -11.69
CA ILE A 212 9.79 16.97 -11.50
C ILE A 212 10.51 17.78 -10.42
N ALA A 213 11.09 17.12 -9.40
CA ALA A 213 11.87 17.77 -8.34
C ALA A 213 12.91 16.80 -7.77
N GLY A 214 14.04 17.33 -7.29
CA GLY A 214 15.09 16.56 -6.62
C GLY A 214 14.96 16.64 -5.11
N SER A 215 15.14 15.50 -4.43
CA SER A 215 15.16 15.39 -2.98
C SER A 215 16.37 14.60 -2.50
N MET A 216 16.86 14.94 -1.33
CA MET A 216 17.95 14.27 -0.65
C MET A 216 17.47 13.76 0.70
N ASN A 217 17.88 12.54 1.03
CA ASN A 217 17.72 11.98 2.36
C ASN A 217 19.06 11.94 3.09
N ILE A 218 19.05 12.26 4.38
CA ILE A 218 20.17 12.04 5.30
C ILE A 218 19.63 11.16 6.44
N THR A 219 20.14 9.95 6.60
CA THR A 219 19.80 9.10 7.75
C THR A 219 20.80 9.32 8.87
N PHE A 220 20.33 9.41 10.10
CA PHE A 220 21.18 9.67 11.26
C PHE A 220 20.63 9.06 12.55
N LYS A 221 21.49 8.95 13.55
CA LYS A 221 21.10 8.60 14.92
C LYS A 221 21.39 9.74 15.88
N ALA A 222 20.41 10.03 16.72
CA ALA A 222 20.49 10.98 17.82
C ALA A 222 19.31 10.76 18.77
N ASP A 223 19.56 10.73 20.08
CA ASP A 223 18.48 10.72 21.07
C ASP A 223 17.96 12.15 21.28
N ILE A 224 16.74 12.38 20.81
CA ILE A 224 16.04 13.67 20.97
C ILE A 224 14.71 13.51 21.70
N ALA A 225 14.53 12.43 22.47
CA ALA A 225 13.27 12.09 23.13
C ALA A 225 12.67 13.23 23.96
N GLU A 226 13.50 14.04 24.61
CA GLU A 226 13.08 15.22 25.39
C GLU A 226 12.25 16.22 24.55
N TYR A 227 12.55 16.36 23.26
CA TYR A 227 11.95 17.35 22.36
C TYR A 227 10.72 16.84 21.60
N VAL A 228 10.53 15.52 21.54
CA VAL A 228 9.52 14.88 20.67
C VAL A 228 8.60 13.92 21.42
N GLY A 229 9.02 13.33 22.54
CA GLY A 229 8.27 12.30 23.26
C GLY A 229 6.92 12.78 23.81
N HIS A 230 6.77 14.10 24.04
CA HIS A 230 5.51 14.72 24.48
C HIS A 230 4.58 15.11 23.32
N ARG A 231 4.99 14.90 22.07
CA ARG A 231 4.26 15.22 20.83
C ARG A 231 4.59 14.20 19.74
N PRO A 232 4.31 12.91 19.98
CA PRO A 232 4.82 11.81 19.18
C PRO A 232 4.31 11.85 17.74
N SER A 233 5.24 11.91 16.80
CA SER A 233 4.95 11.96 15.38
C SER A 233 5.98 11.20 14.55
N VAL A 234 5.52 10.68 13.43
CA VAL A 234 6.38 10.16 12.36
C VAL A 234 7.01 11.27 11.51
N LEU A 235 6.40 12.47 11.47
CA LEU A 235 6.78 13.58 10.60
C LEU A 235 6.79 14.91 11.37
N TYR A 236 7.91 15.62 11.30
CA TYR A 236 8.08 16.99 11.77
C TYR A 236 8.52 17.86 10.60
N TRP A 237 7.61 18.70 10.11
CA TRP A 237 7.88 19.66 9.05
C TRP A 237 8.56 20.89 9.64
N VAL A 238 9.74 21.18 9.09
CA VAL A 238 10.61 22.25 9.55
C VAL A 238 10.64 23.36 8.49
N ILE A 239 10.10 24.52 8.86
CA ILE A 239 9.99 25.71 8.03
C ILE A 239 11.14 26.63 8.41
N GLN A 240 12.26 26.51 7.68
CA GLN A 240 13.44 27.35 7.89
C GLN A 240 13.52 28.49 6.89
N PRO A 241 13.85 29.71 7.34
CA PRO A 241 14.31 30.78 6.45
C PRO A 241 15.52 30.32 5.61
N GLY A 242 15.53 30.59 4.31
CA GLY A 242 16.66 30.22 3.43
C GLY A 242 16.66 28.79 2.87
N SER A 243 15.72 27.92 3.27
CA SER A 243 15.58 26.56 2.71
C SER A 243 14.90 26.49 1.33
N ASN A 244 14.74 27.63 0.64
CA ASN A 244 14.04 27.75 -0.65
C ASN A 244 14.85 27.23 -1.86
N VAL A 245 15.99 26.58 -1.64
CA VAL A 245 16.83 26.04 -2.72
C VAL A 245 16.32 24.63 -3.11
N GLY A 246 15.21 24.59 -3.86
CA GLY A 246 14.63 23.37 -4.43
C GLY A 246 13.74 22.52 -3.51
N GLY A 247 12.87 21.70 -4.10
CA GLY A 247 11.81 20.97 -3.37
C GLY A 247 10.64 21.85 -2.93
N ILE A 248 9.93 21.47 -1.86
CA ILE A 248 8.73 22.20 -1.38
C ILE A 248 9.04 23.43 -0.52
N GLY A 249 10.31 23.76 -0.26
CA GLY A 249 10.70 24.90 0.59
C GLY A 249 10.63 24.66 2.11
N ALA A 250 10.44 23.41 2.55
CA ALA A 250 10.56 22.98 3.95
C ALA A 250 11.43 21.72 4.07
N GLY A 251 12.15 21.60 5.18
CA GLY A 251 12.77 20.36 5.60
C GLY A 251 11.75 19.44 6.27
N LEU A 252 12.04 18.15 6.27
CA LEU A 252 11.26 17.16 7.02
C LEU A 252 12.21 16.37 7.90
N VAL A 253 11.92 16.29 9.20
CA VAL A 253 12.54 15.33 10.11
C VAL A 253 11.55 14.20 10.32
N ARG A 254 11.92 13.01 9.87
CA ARG A 254 11.10 11.80 9.92
C ARG A 254 11.68 10.83 10.93
N MET A 255 10.83 10.25 11.77
CA MET A 255 11.19 9.16 12.67
C MET A 255 11.39 7.85 11.88
N VAL A 256 12.47 7.13 12.18
CA VAL A 256 12.72 5.76 11.70
C VAL A 256 12.56 4.77 12.86
N ARG A 257 13.09 5.11 14.04
CA ARG A 257 12.84 4.43 15.31
C ARG A 257 12.66 5.45 16.43
N PRO A 258 11.60 5.32 17.27
CA PRO A 258 11.35 6.27 18.34
C PRO A 258 12.39 6.08 19.47
N TRP A 259 13.12 7.10 19.93
CA TRP A 259 13.30 8.46 19.38
C TRP A 259 14.78 8.69 19.05
N ASN A 260 15.42 7.67 18.45
CA ASN A 260 16.87 7.57 18.30
C ASN A 260 17.36 7.40 16.86
N GLU A 261 16.51 6.96 15.92
CA GLU A 261 16.86 6.84 14.50
C GLU A 261 15.94 7.70 13.64
N TRP A 262 16.54 8.43 12.72
CA TRP A 262 15.87 9.52 12.01
C TRP A 262 16.31 9.61 10.55
N LEU A 263 15.48 10.27 9.76
CA LEU A 263 15.74 10.63 8.38
C LEU A 263 15.35 12.09 8.16
N VAL A 264 16.27 12.90 7.66
CA VAL A 264 15.95 14.23 7.12
C VAL A 264 15.67 14.12 5.63
N VAL A 265 14.61 14.77 5.14
CA VAL A 265 14.41 15.07 3.71
C VAL A 265 14.66 16.56 3.47
N TRP A 266 15.46 16.85 2.43
CA TRP A 266 15.75 18.20 1.98
C TRP A 266 15.69 18.28 0.45
N GLY A 267 15.02 19.30 -0.09
CA GLY A 267 14.90 19.50 -1.54
C GLY A 267 16.15 20.13 -2.16
N PHE A 268 16.40 19.89 -3.45
CA PHE A 268 17.42 20.61 -4.21
C PHE A 268 16.93 20.96 -5.60
N ASP A 269 17.51 22.01 -6.19
CA ASP A 269 17.17 22.43 -7.55
C ASP A 269 17.72 21.41 -8.56
N ILE A 270 16.83 20.69 -9.24
CA ILE A 270 17.20 19.67 -10.22
C ILE A 270 17.81 20.27 -11.49
N ALA A 271 17.66 21.57 -11.73
CA ALA A 271 18.32 22.29 -12.81
C ALA A 271 19.82 22.55 -12.51
N GLN A 272 20.25 22.36 -11.27
CA GLN A 272 21.65 22.45 -10.84
C GLN A 272 22.29 21.07 -10.75
N PRO A 273 23.64 20.97 -10.75
CA PRO A 273 24.32 19.73 -10.45
C PRO A 273 23.86 19.17 -9.09
N PRO A 274 23.69 17.83 -8.98
CA PRO A 274 23.28 17.22 -7.71
C PRO A 274 24.23 17.61 -6.57
N PRO A 275 23.71 17.94 -5.37
CA PRO A 275 24.54 18.38 -4.26
C PRO A 275 25.48 17.25 -3.83
N VAL A 276 26.75 17.58 -3.63
CA VAL A 276 27.74 16.70 -3.00
C VAL A 276 27.75 17.01 -1.52
N VAL A 277 27.15 16.15 -0.72
CA VAL A 277 27.07 16.32 0.73
C VAL A 277 28.06 15.38 1.40
N ASN A 278 29.11 15.97 1.99
CA ASN A 278 30.02 15.24 2.86
C ASN A 278 29.44 15.14 4.27
N GLU A 279 30.07 14.33 5.13
CA GLU A 279 29.59 14.08 6.49
C GLU A 279 29.44 15.38 7.32
N ALA A 280 30.40 16.31 7.24
CA ALA A 280 30.34 17.57 7.96
C ALA A 280 29.12 18.42 7.54
N ALA A 281 28.88 18.56 6.23
CA ALA A 281 27.71 19.26 5.71
C ALA A 281 26.40 18.56 6.10
N ALA A 282 26.37 17.22 6.12
CA ALA A 282 25.20 16.47 6.59
C ALA A 282 24.89 16.73 8.06
N VAL A 283 25.93 16.75 8.92
CA VAL A 283 25.80 17.09 10.35
C VAL A 283 25.28 18.52 10.53
N GLU A 284 25.79 19.49 9.77
CA GLU A 284 25.31 20.87 9.81
C GLU A 284 23.84 21.00 9.42
N ILE A 285 23.40 20.32 8.35
CA ILE A 285 21.99 20.31 7.93
C ILE A 285 21.10 19.71 9.02
N VAL A 286 21.50 18.57 9.58
CA VAL A 286 20.75 17.91 10.66
C VAL A 286 20.64 18.83 11.88
N ARG A 287 21.77 19.38 12.37
CA ARG A 287 21.78 20.29 13.52
C ARG A 287 20.95 21.54 13.28
N SER A 288 20.97 22.09 12.06
CA SER A 288 20.14 23.22 11.67
C SER A 288 18.66 22.86 11.83
N LEU A 289 18.18 21.80 11.17
CA LEU A 289 16.77 21.39 11.21
C LEU A 289 16.29 21.02 12.61
N LEU A 290 17.17 20.43 13.42
CA LEU A 290 16.86 20.12 14.80
C LEU A 290 16.90 21.37 15.71
N GLY A 291 17.61 22.43 15.31
CA GLY A 291 17.84 23.61 16.14
C GLY A 291 18.77 23.32 17.32
N MET A 292 19.69 22.37 17.16
CA MET A 292 20.57 21.87 18.22
C MET A 292 22.04 21.88 17.74
N PRO A 293 22.75 23.02 17.87
CA PRO A 293 24.08 23.21 17.26
C PRO A 293 25.16 22.29 17.84
N ASP A 294 25.01 21.84 19.08
CA ASP A 294 25.98 21.01 19.79
C ASP A 294 25.56 19.53 19.90
N LEU A 295 24.47 19.12 19.23
CA LEU A 295 23.98 17.74 19.28
C LEU A 295 25.01 16.77 18.70
N ASP A 296 25.26 15.67 19.41
CA ASP A 296 26.03 14.54 18.89
C ASP A 296 25.15 13.73 17.91
N VAL A 297 25.65 13.56 16.69
CA VAL A 297 24.89 12.99 15.56
C VAL A 297 25.77 11.99 14.83
N GLU A 298 25.29 10.75 14.71
CA GLU A 298 25.91 9.72 13.85
C GLU A 298 25.22 9.73 12.48
N ILE A 299 25.91 10.18 11.42
CA ILE A 299 25.39 10.08 10.05
C ILE A 299 25.56 8.64 9.56
N THR A 300 24.45 8.03 9.15
CA THR A 300 24.43 6.62 8.69
C THR A 300 24.30 6.48 7.18
N GLY A 301 23.91 7.54 6.47
CA GLY A 301 23.80 7.50 5.01
C GLY A 301 23.22 8.76 4.38
N THR A 302 23.49 8.93 3.09
CA THR A 302 22.93 10.00 2.24
C THR A 302 22.46 9.41 0.92
N SER A 303 21.29 9.82 0.42
CA SER A 303 20.77 9.35 -0.87
C SER A 303 20.00 10.43 -1.60
N LEU A 304 20.13 10.48 -2.93
CA LEU A 304 19.36 11.37 -3.80
C LEU A 304 18.25 10.61 -4.52
N TRP A 305 17.11 11.25 -4.71
CA TRP A 305 15.98 10.70 -5.44
C TRP A 305 15.17 11.81 -6.13
N GLY A 306 14.43 11.44 -7.18
CA GLY A 306 13.59 12.35 -7.95
C GLY A 306 12.09 12.08 -7.71
N ASN A 307 11.29 13.13 -7.71
CA ASN A 307 9.84 13.07 -7.66
C ASN A 307 9.28 12.87 -9.08
N ASN A 308 8.29 12.00 -9.24
CA ASN A 308 7.65 11.74 -10.53
C ASN A 308 6.15 12.01 -10.42
N GLU A 309 5.46 12.24 -11.53
CA GLU A 309 3.99 12.25 -11.64
C GLU A 309 3.66 11.39 -12.85
N MET A 310 3.69 10.06 -12.69
CA MET A 310 3.54 9.14 -13.80
C MET A 310 2.75 7.89 -13.41
N TYR A 311 1.80 7.47 -14.23
CA TYR A 311 1.01 6.26 -14.03
C TYR A 311 0.80 5.51 -15.35
N ALA A 312 0.61 4.20 -15.29
CA ALA A 312 0.29 3.38 -16.45
C ALA A 312 -1.23 3.30 -16.66
N THR A 313 -1.69 3.49 -17.89
CA THR A 313 -3.12 3.37 -18.25
C THR A 313 -3.53 1.94 -18.61
N HIS A 314 -2.54 1.08 -18.83
CA HIS A 314 -2.70 -0.35 -19.03
C HIS A 314 -1.54 -1.05 -18.31
N LEU A 315 -1.77 -2.20 -17.66
CA LEU A 315 -0.82 -2.77 -16.69
C LEU A 315 -0.17 -4.07 -17.14
N GLN A 316 -0.50 -4.56 -18.33
CA GLN A 316 -0.03 -5.85 -18.82
C GLN A 316 0.14 -5.87 -20.34
N LYS A 317 0.79 -6.89 -20.88
CA LYS A 317 0.78 -7.21 -22.31
C LYS A 317 1.00 -8.71 -22.50
N GLY A 318 -0.05 -9.40 -22.95
CA GLY A 318 -0.04 -10.85 -23.01
C GLY A 318 0.19 -11.45 -21.61
N ARG A 319 1.26 -12.22 -21.45
CA ARG A 319 1.58 -12.96 -20.22
C ARG A 319 2.46 -12.17 -19.23
N VAL A 320 2.69 -10.88 -19.47
CA VAL A 320 3.55 -10.01 -18.66
C VAL A 320 2.71 -8.93 -17.98
N PHE A 321 2.80 -8.85 -16.65
CA PHE A 321 2.07 -7.90 -15.80
C PHE A 321 3.05 -7.02 -15.04
N CYS A 322 2.76 -5.74 -14.85
CA CYS A 322 3.60 -4.83 -14.05
C CYS A 322 2.85 -4.37 -12.78
N ALA A 323 3.58 -4.20 -11.67
CA ALA A 323 3.02 -3.84 -10.37
C ALA A 323 3.92 -2.88 -9.57
N GLY A 324 3.33 -2.13 -8.63
CA GLY A 324 4.05 -1.16 -7.80
C GLY A 324 4.63 0.00 -8.61
N ASP A 325 5.81 0.48 -8.23
CA ASP A 325 6.46 1.63 -8.88
C ASP A 325 6.72 1.45 -10.40
N ALA A 326 6.61 0.22 -10.93
CA ALA A 326 6.63 -0.02 -12.37
C ALA A 326 5.45 0.69 -13.08
N ILE A 327 4.31 0.83 -12.40
CA ILE A 327 3.04 1.34 -12.95
C ILE A 327 2.50 2.62 -12.28
N HIS A 328 3.00 3.02 -11.10
CA HIS A 328 2.64 4.30 -10.46
C HIS A 328 3.85 4.93 -9.77
N ARG A 329 4.15 6.19 -10.10
CA ARG A 329 5.33 6.91 -9.62
C ARG A 329 4.89 8.28 -9.17
N HIS A 330 5.04 8.55 -7.88
CA HIS A 330 4.56 9.76 -7.25
C HIS A 330 5.47 10.21 -6.09
N PRO A 331 5.34 11.46 -5.61
CA PRO A 331 6.00 11.91 -4.40
C PRO A 331 5.58 11.07 -3.18
N PRO A 332 6.35 11.07 -2.08
CA PRO A 332 6.04 10.30 -0.88
C PRO A 332 4.82 10.82 -0.10
N SER A 333 4.28 11.98 -0.48
CA SER A 333 3.06 12.54 0.10
C SER A 333 1.93 11.50 0.16
N ASN A 334 1.16 11.56 1.24
CA ASN A 334 0.16 10.56 1.65
C ASN A 334 0.70 9.15 2.04
N GLY A 335 1.94 8.78 1.71
CA GLY A 335 2.47 7.44 2.02
C GLY A 335 1.80 6.29 1.23
N LEU A 336 1.20 6.55 0.07
CA LEU A 336 0.35 5.58 -0.64
C LEU A 336 1.12 4.49 -1.42
N GLY A 337 2.37 4.74 -1.83
CA GLY A 337 3.05 3.93 -2.86
C GLY A 337 3.25 2.47 -2.48
N SER A 338 3.83 2.19 -1.31
CA SER A 338 4.03 0.80 -0.85
C SER A 338 2.71 0.10 -0.56
N ASN A 339 1.73 0.81 -0.02
CA ASN A 339 0.40 0.26 0.27
C ASN A 339 -0.29 -0.20 -1.01
N THR A 340 -0.31 0.66 -2.04
CA THR A 340 -0.88 0.36 -3.35
C THR A 340 -0.11 -0.76 -4.04
N SER A 341 1.23 -0.78 -3.95
CA SER A 341 2.09 -1.85 -4.51
C SER A 341 1.73 -3.25 -3.99
N ILE A 342 1.44 -3.35 -2.69
CA ILE A 342 1.05 -4.62 -2.04
C ILE A 342 -0.36 -5.02 -2.50
N GLN A 343 -1.28 -4.06 -2.59
CA GLN A 343 -2.64 -4.29 -3.08
C GLN A 343 -2.71 -4.66 -4.57
N ASP A 344 -1.80 -4.16 -5.41
CA ASP A 344 -1.69 -4.59 -6.81
C ASP A 344 -1.40 -6.10 -6.88
N SER A 345 -0.49 -6.57 -6.03
CA SER A 345 -0.11 -7.98 -5.95
C SER A 345 -1.22 -8.84 -5.34
N TYR A 346 -1.93 -8.31 -4.35
CA TYR A 346 -3.11 -8.93 -3.73
C TYR A 346 -4.28 -9.10 -4.72
N ASN A 347 -4.46 -8.14 -5.63
CA ASN A 347 -5.45 -8.25 -6.69
C ASN A 347 -5.04 -9.26 -7.78
N LEU A 348 -3.76 -9.30 -8.15
CA LEU A 348 -3.29 -10.09 -9.28
C LEU A 348 -3.07 -11.58 -8.94
N ALA A 349 -2.51 -11.89 -7.77
CA ALA A 349 -2.03 -13.23 -7.46
C ALA A 349 -3.14 -14.30 -7.44
N TRP A 350 -4.32 -13.99 -6.89
CA TRP A 350 -5.44 -14.95 -6.89
C TRP A 350 -5.99 -15.20 -8.30
N LYS A 351 -5.98 -14.19 -9.17
CA LYS A 351 -6.43 -14.30 -10.57
C LYS A 351 -5.49 -15.22 -11.36
N ILE A 352 -4.18 -15.00 -11.23
CA ILE A 352 -3.17 -15.88 -11.84
C ILE A 352 -3.34 -17.31 -11.31
N ALA A 353 -3.51 -17.49 -10.00
CA ALA A 353 -3.71 -18.80 -9.41
C ALA A 353 -4.97 -19.51 -9.94
N ALA A 354 -6.10 -18.80 -10.06
CA ALA A 354 -7.34 -19.35 -10.59
C ALA A 354 -7.18 -19.81 -12.05
N VAL A 355 -6.49 -19.03 -12.89
CA VAL A 355 -6.21 -19.41 -14.28
C VAL A 355 -5.29 -20.61 -14.37
N LEU A 356 -4.17 -20.62 -13.61
CA LEU A 356 -3.23 -21.74 -13.59
C LEU A 356 -3.85 -23.05 -13.07
N LYS A 357 -4.79 -22.96 -12.13
CA LYS A 357 -5.56 -24.11 -11.61
C LYS A 357 -6.70 -24.55 -12.53
N GLY A 358 -6.91 -23.89 -13.68
CA GLY A 358 -8.01 -24.18 -14.61
C GLY A 358 -9.40 -23.81 -14.08
N GLN A 359 -9.46 -22.94 -13.06
CA GLN A 359 -10.69 -22.52 -12.40
C GLN A 359 -11.36 -21.33 -13.10
N ALA A 360 -10.57 -20.52 -13.83
CA ALA A 360 -11.00 -19.34 -14.55
C ALA A 360 -10.42 -19.30 -15.98
N GLY A 361 -11.10 -18.61 -16.89
CA GLY A 361 -10.58 -18.29 -18.21
C GLY A 361 -9.52 -17.17 -18.16
N GLU A 362 -8.63 -17.11 -19.16
CA GLU A 362 -7.55 -16.11 -19.19
C GLU A 362 -8.05 -14.65 -19.19
N ALA A 363 -9.28 -14.39 -19.67
CA ALA A 363 -9.90 -13.07 -19.65
C ALA A 363 -10.14 -12.52 -18.23
N LEU A 364 -10.11 -13.37 -17.18
CA LEU A 364 -10.09 -12.90 -15.80
C LEU A 364 -8.86 -12.00 -15.54
N LEU A 365 -7.72 -12.26 -16.21
CA LEU A 365 -6.50 -11.48 -16.03
C LEU A 365 -6.61 -10.07 -16.60
N ASP A 366 -7.49 -9.81 -17.56
CA ASP A 366 -7.75 -8.46 -18.10
C ASP A 366 -8.34 -7.52 -17.05
N THR A 367 -9.01 -8.08 -16.04
CA THR A 367 -9.58 -7.31 -14.94
C THR A 367 -8.53 -6.69 -14.04
N TYR A 368 -7.27 -7.17 -14.05
CA TYR A 368 -6.19 -6.51 -13.30
C TYR A 368 -6.00 -5.08 -13.74
N THR A 369 -5.91 -4.83 -15.06
CA THR A 369 -5.84 -3.47 -15.58
C THR A 369 -7.10 -2.68 -15.26
N ALA A 370 -8.28 -3.25 -15.53
CA ALA A 370 -9.55 -2.55 -15.33
C ALA A 370 -9.74 -2.06 -13.89
N GLU A 371 -9.23 -2.80 -12.91
CA GLU A 371 -9.39 -2.50 -11.49
C GLU A 371 -8.24 -1.65 -10.93
N ARG A 372 -7.01 -1.89 -11.36
CA ARG A 372 -5.82 -1.29 -10.72
C ARG A 372 -5.27 -0.06 -11.45
N ALA A 373 -5.48 0.10 -12.75
CA ALA A 373 -5.03 1.31 -13.47
C ALA A 373 -5.73 2.59 -12.97
N PRO A 374 -7.06 2.59 -12.70
CA PRO A 374 -7.71 3.77 -12.11
C PRO A 374 -7.19 4.10 -10.71
N VAL A 375 -6.80 3.09 -9.92
CA VAL A 375 -6.19 3.30 -8.60
C VAL A 375 -4.81 3.93 -8.74
N ALA A 376 -3.98 3.42 -9.65
CA ALA A 376 -2.66 3.99 -9.98
C ALA A 376 -2.77 5.47 -10.38
N GLU A 377 -3.73 5.83 -11.23
CA GLU A 377 -3.98 7.23 -11.59
C GLU A 377 -4.41 8.07 -10.38
N ARG A 378 -5.39 7.58 -9.59
CA ARG A 378 -5.94 8.30 -8.43
C ARG A 378 -4.86 8.64 -7.41
N ILE A 379 -4.03 7.66 -7.04
CA ILE A 379 -2.99 7.86 -6.02
C ILE A 379 -1.87 8.78 -6.50
N VAL A 380 -1.48 8.72 -7.78
CA VAL A 380 -0.47 9.61 -8.36
C VAL A 380 -0.96 11.06 -8.37
N LYS A 381 -2.22 11.28 -8.79
CA LYS A 381 -2.83 12.62 -8.79
C LYS A 381 -2.98 13.18 -7.38
N ARG A 382 -3.45 12.36 -6.43
CA ARG A 382 -3.64 12.76 -5.03
C ARG A 382 -2.33 13.13 -4.34
N ALA A 383 -1.31 12.29 -4.45
CA ALA A 383 -0.01 12.54 -3.83
C ALA A 383 0.66 13.81 -4.38
N ASN A 384 0.62 14.03 -5.70
CA ASN A 384 1.14 15.26 -6.30
C ASN A 384 0.35 16.50 -5.87
N ARG A 385 -0.98 16.40 -5.78
CA ARG A 385 -1.82 17.48 -5.27
C ARG A 385 -1.48 17.82 -3.82
N SER A 386 -1.34 16.83 -2.94
CA SER A 386 -0.97 17.02 -1.53
C SER A 386 0.40 17.71 -1.38
N GLY A 387 1.37 17.35 -2.23
CA GLY A 387 2.66 18.03 -2.28
C GLY A 387 2.53 19.51 -2.67
N ARG A 388 1.70 19.83 -3.68
CA ARG A 388 1.44 21.22 -4.12
C ARG A 388 0.71 22.05 -3.05
N GLU A 389 -0.18 21.43 -2.28
CA GLU A 389 -0.96 22.09 -1.21
C GLU A 389 -0.09 22.56 -0.03
N PHE A 390 1.20 22.20 0.05
CA PHE A 390 2.12 22.84 1.00
C PHE A 390 2.34 24.33 0.72
N ALA A 391 2.18 24.78 -0.54
CA ALA A 391 2.29 26.19 -0.90
C ALA A 391 1.35 27.09 -0.08
N ASP A 392 0.17 26.58 0.28
CA ASP A 392 -0.82 27.32 1.06
C ASP A 392 -0.33 27.66 2.47
N LEU A 393 0.47 26.78 3.07
CA LEU A 393 1.10 27.02 4.37
C LEU A 393 2.12 28.16 4.27
N PHE A 394 2.96 28.15 3.22
CA PHE A 394 3.96 29.20 2.99
C PHE A 394 3.30 30.54 2.65
N HIS A 395 2.23 30.54 1.85
CA HIS A 395 1.41 31.73 1.57
C HIS A 395 0.80 32.28 2.87
N ALA A 396 0.23 31.42 3.71
CA ALA A 396 -0.34 31.82 4.99
C ALA A 396 0.73 32.45 5.91
N LEU A 397 1.95 31.90 5.94
CA LEU A 397 3.07 32.49 6.67
C LEU A 397 3.63 33.77 6.01
N GLY A 398 3.29 34.06 4.75
CA GLY A 398 3.78 35.20 4.00
C GLY A 398 5.27 35.11 3.64
N VAL A 399 5.82 33.88 3.58
CA VAL A 399 7.25 33.66 3.31
C VAL A 399 7.58 33.47 1.83
N THR A 400 6.57 33.29 0.98
CA THR A 400 6.76 33.17 -0.48
C THR A 400 7.24 34.47 -1.13
N ASP A 401 6.87 35.62 -0.55
CA ASP A 401 7.24 36.95 -1.06
C ASP A 401 8.51 37.51 -0.41
N ALA A 402 9.03 36.83 0.61
CA ALA A 402 10.22 37.24 1.35
C ALA A 402 11.50 36.96 0.55
N LYS A 403 12.39 37.95 0.50
CA LYS A 403 13.64 37.90 -0.29
C LYS A 403 14.86 37.62 0.55
N THR A 404 14.78 37.82 1.86
CA THR A 404 15.85 37.52 2.82
C THR A 404 15.35 36.63 3.95
N GLU A 405 16.26 35.97 4.64
CA GLU A 405 15.96 35.19 5.84
C GLU A 405 15.34 36.06 6.95
N GLU A 406 15.86 37.28 7.13
CA GLU A 406 15.33 38.26 8.09
C GLU A 406 13.86 38.62 7.78
N GLU A 407 13.54 38.86 6.51
CA GLU A 407 12.16 39.10 6.08
C GLU A 407 11.27 37.87 6.33
N MET A 408 11.74 36.64 6.07
CA MET A 408 10.97 35.43 6.35
C MET A 408 10.67 35.30 7.85
N VAL A 409 11.67 35.54 8.71
CA VAL A 409 11.47 35.53 10.17
C VAL A 409 10.44 36.58 10.58
N GLU A 410 10.57 37.82 10.11
CA GLU A 410 9.61 38.89 10.42
C GLU A 410 8.18 38.51 10.00
N ARG A 411 8.02 37.93 8.81
CA ARG A 411 6.72 37.45 8.30
C ARG A 411 6.17 36.33 9.19
N ILE A 412 6.98 35.36 9.58
CA ILE A 412 6.54 34.31 10.49
C ILE A 412 6.12 34.93 11.84
N GLU A 413 6.90 35.86 12.40
CA GLU A 413 6.63 36.51 13.69
C GLU A 413 5.37 37.38 13.69
N GLU A 414 5.00 37.99 12.55
CA GLU A 414 3.79 38.81 12.40
C GLU A 414 2.52 38.08 12.88
N ARG A 415 2.49 36.75 12.79
CA ARG A 415 1.36 35.94 13.30
C ARG A 415 1.14 36.08 14.81
N LYS A 416 2.17 36.49 15.57
CA LYS A 416 2.09 36.73 17.03
C LYS A 416 1.57 38.12 17.36
N ALA A 417 1.60 39.04 16.39
CA ALA A 417 1.18 40.41 16.63
C ALA A 417 -0.30 40.48 17.02
N ASN A 418 -0.59 41.33 18.00
CA ASN A 418 -1.96 41.69 18.37
C ASN A 418 -2.50 42.76 17.42
N THR A 419 -2.62 42.40 16.15
CA THR A 419 -3.09 43.28 15.07
C THR A 419 -4.09 42.54 14.18
N PRO A 420 -4.91 43.26 13.39
CA PRO A 420 -5.77 42.63 12.39
C PRO A 420 -5.00 41.75 11.40
N ALA A 421 -3.79 42.16 11.00
CA ALA A 421 -2.93 41.38 10.11
C ALA A 421 -2.46 40.06 10.77
N GLY A 422 -1.99 40.12 12.02
CA GLY A 422 -1.61 38.92 12.78
C GLY A 422 -2.79 37.97 12.99
N ALA A 423 -3.98 38.49 13.27
CA ALA A 423 -5.21 37.69 13.37
C ALA A 423 -5.60 37.03 12.04
N ALA A 424 -5.52 37.77 10.92
CA ALA A 424 -5.76 37.22 9.58
C ALA A 424 -4.76 36.12 9.23
N LYS A 425 -3.48 36.28 9.57
CA LYS A 425 -2.44 35.27 9.38
C LYS A 425 -2.72 34.00 10.18
N ARG A 426 -3.08 34.10 11.46
CA ARG A 426 -3.48 32.93 12.27
C ARG A 426 -4.69 32.20 11.67
N ALA A 427 -5.69 32.94 11.20
CA ALA A 427 -6.86 32.33 10.55
C ALA A 427 -6.52 31.66 9.20
N ALA A 428 -5.60 32.23 8.42
CA ALA A 428 -5.10 31.62 7.19
C ALA A 428 -4.30 30.34 7.46
N LEU A 429 -3.48 30.32 8.52
CA LEU A 429 -2.74 29.13 8.93
C LEU A 429 -3.66 27.97 9.30
N VAL A 430 -4.73 28.24 10.06
CA VAL A 430 -5.73 27.20 10.37
C VAL A 430 -6.30 26.60 9.08
N LYS A 431 -6.69 27.43 8.10
CA LYS A 431 -7.20 26.92 6.82
C LYS A 431 -6.15 26.10 6.04
N ALA A 432 -4.91 26.56 5.99
CA ALA A 432 -3.83 25.84 5.33
C ALA A 432 -3.53 24.48 6.00
N MET A 433 -3.61 24.43 7.33
CA MET A 433 -3.47 23.20 8.09
C MET A 433 -4.65 22.25 7.86
N GLU A 434 -5.89 22.75 7.82
CA GLU A 434 -7.06 21.92 7.52
C GLU A 434 -6.97 21.22 6.15
N ILE A 435 -6.39 21.89 5.14
CA ILE A 435 -6.14 21.30 3.82
C ILE A 435 -5.20 20.08 3.93
N LYS A 436 -4.29 20.03 4.92
CA LYS A 436 -3.39 18.90 5.09
C LYS A 436 -4.07 17.62 5.56
N ASN A 437 -5.35 17.65 5.96
CA ASN A 437 -6.13 16.44 6.12
C ASN A 437 -6.21 15.61 4.84
N TYR A 438 -6.16 16.24 3.65
CA TYR A 438 -6.12 15.51 2.36
C TYR A 438 -4.78 14.80 2.10
N GLU A 439 -3.75 15.08 2.90
CA GLU A 439 -2.51 14.33 2.90
C GLU A 439 -2.51 13.24 3.96
N PHE A 440 -2.93 13.58 5.18
CA PHE A 440 -2.67 12.76 6.36
C PHE A 440 -3.88 12.02 6.93
N ASN A 441 -5.10 12.32 6.46
CA ASN A 441 -6.34 11.68 6.89
C ASN A 441 -7.24 11.35 5.69
N ALA A 442 -6.62 11.05 4.55
CA ALA A 442 -7.27 10.76 3.26
C ALA A 442 -7.85 9.33 3.22
N HIS A 443 -8.68 9.01 4.23
CA HIS A 443 -9.19 7.68 4.51
C HIS A 443 -10.03 7.10 3.35
N GLY A 444 -10.77 7.96 2.66
CA GLY A 444 -11.54 7.59 1.47
C GLY A 444 -10.66 7.25 0.26
N VAL A 445 -9.45 7.83 0.17
CA VAL A 445 -8.44 7.42 -0.83
C VAL A 445 -7.81 6.07 -0.44
N GLU A 446 -7.55 5.88 0.85
CA GLU A 446 -6.89 4.67 1.38
C GLU A 446 -7.78 3.42 1.27
N LEU A 447 -9.06 3.51 1.60
CA LEU A 447 -9.99 2.37 1.68
C LEU A 447 -11.07 2.35 0.58
N GLY A 448 -11.44 3.51 0.03
CA GLY A 448 -12.60 3.68 -0.85
C GLY A 448 -12.34 3.26 -2.30
N GLN A 449 -11.69 2.12 -2.53
CA GLN A 449 -11.61 1.53 -3.87
C GLN A 449 -12.97 0.97 -4.28
N PHE A 450 -13.35 1.22 -5.52
CA PHE A 450 -14.54 0.65 -6.15
C PHE A 450 -14.16 0.11 -7.53
N TYR A 451 -14.36 -1.18 -7.74
CA TYR A 451 -13.94 -1.89 -8.94
C TYR A 451 -15.07 -2.05 -9.96
N THR A 452 -14.74 -1.78 -11.21
CA THR A 452 -15.62 -2.01 -12.37
C THR A 452 -14.87 -2.87 -13.37
N SER A 453 -15.25 -4.14 -13.52
CA SER A 453 -14.62 -5.09 -14.43
C SER A 453 -15.56 -6.27 -14.71
N SER A 454 -15.16 -7.20 -15.59
CA SER A 454 -15.89 -8.47 -15.77
C SER A 454 -15.80 -9.41 -14.56
N ALA A 455 -14.89 -9.17 -13.60
CA ALA A 455 -14.81 -9.88 -12.33
C ALA A 455 -15.76 -9.30 -11.25
N VAL A 456 -16.70 -8.44 -11.66
CA VAL A 456 -17.75 -7.86 -10.83
C VAL A 456 -19.05 -7.91 -11.62
N VAL A 457 -20.07 -8.57 -11.07
CA VAL A 457 -21.43 -8.59 -11.63
C VAL A 457 -22.21 -7.44 -11.00
N PRO A 458 -22.49 -6.36 -11.74
CA PRO A 458 -23.12 -5.17 -11.18
C PRO A 458 -24.60 -5.42 -10.92
N ASP A 459 -25.11 -4.83 -9.84
CA ASP A 459 -26.53 -4.82 -9.52
C ASP A 459 -27.07 -3.42 -9.18
N GLY A 460 -26.23 -2.41 -9.37
CA GLY A 460 -26.51 -1.01 -9.04
C GLY A 460 -25.29 -0.13 -9.26
N VAL A 461 -25.40 1.12 -8.80
CA VAL A 461 -24.29 2.08 -8.79
C VAL A 461 -23.87 2.35 -7.35
N LEU A 462 -22.59 2.66 -7.15
CA LEU A 462 -22.10 3.13 -5.85
C LEU A 462 -22.93 4.35 -5.42
N PRO A 463 -23.44 4.39 -4.17
CA PRO A 463 -24.20 5.55 -3.69
C PRO A 463 -23.34 6.83 -3.73
N GLU A 464 -23.98 7.98 -3.95
CA GLU A 464 -23.30 9.26 -3.90
C GLU A 464 -22.64 9.47 -2.53
N ALA A 465 -21.46 10.07 -2.52
CA ALA A 465 -20.70 10.29 -1.30
C ALA A 465 -21.42 11.33 -0.41
N VAL A 466 -21.77 10.96 0.82
CA VAL A 466 -22.43 11.87 1.78
C VAL A 466 -21.44 12.90 2.35
N ARG A 467 -20.17 12.51 2.47
CA ARG A 467 -19.05 13.34 2.91
C ARG A 467 -18.00 13.39 1.80
N ASP A 468 -16.97 14.21 1.97
CA ASP A 468 -15.85 14.28 1.03
C ASP A 468 -15.23 12.86 0.81
N PRO A 469 -15.21 12.34 -0.43
CA PRO A 469 -14.82 10.96 -0.71
C PRO A 469 -13.30 10.73 -0.70
N ASP A 470 -12.48 11.78 -0.62
CA ASP A 470 -11.05 11.63 -0.37
C ASP A 470 -10.78 11.51 1.14
N LEU A 471 -11.47 12.30 1.96
CA LEU A 471 -11.25 12.31 3.42
C LEU A 471 -11.97 11.18 4.15
N TYR A 472 -13.18 10.82 3.74
CA TYR A 472 -14.04 9.90 4.48
C TYR A 472 -14.31 8.63 3.67
N TYR A 473 -14.05 7.49 4.28
CA TYR A 473 -14.46 6.21 3.71
C TYR A 473 -15.98 6.03 3.83
N GLN A 474 -16.61 5.70 2.71
CA GLN A 474 -18.03 5.33 2.66
C GLN A 474 -18.15 3.83 2.48
N VAL A 475 -18.71 3.18 3.49
CA VAL A 475 -19.00 1.74 3.48
C VAL A 475 -20.14 1.46 2.49
N SER A 476 -20.02 0.37 1.73
CA SER A 476 -21.01 -0.06 0.74
C SER A 476 -20.85 -1.57 0.49
N THR A 477 -21.95 -2.28 0.21
CA THR A 477 -21.90 -3.67 -0.31
C THR A 477 -22.23 -3.80 -1.79
N VAL A 478 -22.39 -2.68 -2.50
CA VAL A 478 -22.53 -2.69 -3.97
C VAL A 478 -21.33 -3.44 -4.58
N PRO A 479 -21.55 -4.41 -5.49
CA PRO A 479 -20.48 -5.13 -6.15
C PRO A 479 -19.42 -4.20 -6.74
N GLY A 480 -18.16 -4.50 -6.48
CA GLY A 480 -17.02 -3.62 -6.71
C GLY A 480 -16.49 -2.96 -5.44
N SER A 481 -17.31 -2.86 -4.39
CA SER A 481 -16.90 -2.36 -3.08
C SER A 481 -16.11 -3.41 -2.30
N HIS A 482 -15.30 -2.96 -1.36
CA HIS A 482 -14.68 -3.84 -0.37
C HIS A 482 -15.68 -4.35 0.67
N LEU A 483 -15.47 -5.57 1.16
CA LEU A 483 -16.23 -6.15 2.27
C LEU A 483 -16.20 -5.22 3.49
N PRO A 484 -17.37 -4.74 3.97
CA PRO A 484 -17.43 -3.94 5.19
C PRO A 484 -16.89 -4.67 6.41
N HIS A 485 -16.20 -3.93 7.28
CA HIS A 485 -15.81 -4.43 8.58
C HIS A 485 -17.02 -4.45 9.53
N ALA A 486 -17.14 -5.55 10.27
CA ALA A 486 -17.97 -5.69 11.46
C ALA A 486 -17.35 -6.75 12.37
N TRP A 487 -17.67 -6.69 13.66
CA TRP A 487 -17.28 -7.73 14.61
C TRP A 487 -18.39 -8.77 14.73
N VAL A 488 -18.04 -10.02 14.43
CA VAL A 488 -18.92 -11.19 14.46
C VAL A 488 -18.25 -12.31 15.24
N GLY A 489 -18.99 -13.35 15.63
CA GLY A 489 -18.43 -14.49 16.33
C GLY A 489 -19.41 -15.19 17.26
N ASP A 490 -18.88 -15.81 18.30
CA ASP A 490 -19.64 -16.56 19.29
C ASP A 490 -19.39 -15.99 20.71
N ASN A 491 -19.72 -16.76 21.75
CA ASN A 491 -19.49 -16.35 23.14
C ASN A 491 -18.03 -16.46 23.62
N MET A 492 -17.14 -17.04 22.81
CA MET A 492 -15.74 -17.33 23.11
C MET A 492 -14.76 -16.62 22.18
N HIS A 493 -15.17 -16.33 20.95
CA HIS A 493 -14.33 -15.87 19.86
C HIS A 493 -14.95 -14.67 19.15
N LYS A 494 -14.10 -13.70 18.83
CA LYS A 494 -14.46 -12.50 18.06
C LYS A 494 -13.63 -12.48 16.78
N PHE A 495 -14.30 -12.39 15.65
CA PHE A 495 -13.73 -12.36 14.30
C PHE A 495 -14.08 -11.05 13.62
N ALA A 496 -13.15 -10.51 12.84
CA ALA A 496 -13.50 -9.49 11.85
C ALA A 496 -14.18 -10.17 10.65
N MET A 497 -15.12 -9.49 10.00
CA MET A 497 -15.79 -10.04 8.80
C MET A 497 -14.81 -10.57 7.74
N MET A 498 -13.67 -9.89 7.54
CA MET A 498 -12.63 -10.34 6.61
C MET A 498 -11.98 -11.68 6.99
N ASP A 499 -11.94 -12.03 8.28
CA ASP A 499 -11.35 -13.30 8.76
C ASP A 499 -12.19 -14.50 8.32
N LEU A 500 -13.48 -14.28 8.00
CA LEU A 500 -14.40 -15.30 7.51
C LEU A 500 -14.30 -15.51 6.00
N ALA A 501 -13.53 -14.68 5.30
CA ALA A 501 -13.40 -14.73 3.84
C ALA A 501 -11.94 -14.90 3.40
N PRO A 502 -11.27 -16.02 3.72
CA PRO A 502 -9.83 -16.17 3.55
C PRO A 502 -9.36 -16.11 2.09
N TYR A 503 -8.08 -15.76 1.89
CA TYR A 503 -7.50 -15.47 0.57
C TYR A 503 -7.53 -16.61 -0.46
N ASP A 504 -7.74 -17.85 -0.06
CA ASP A 504 -7.59 -19.02 -0.95
C ASP A 504 -8.88 -19.44 -1.66
N ARG A 505 -10.00 -18.76 -1.42
CA ARG A 505 -11.32 -19.13 -1.93
C ARG A 505 -12.31 -17.97 -2.04
N PHE A 506 -13.42 -18.21 -2.72
CA PHE A 506 -14.58 -17.31 -2.66
C PHE A 506 -15.38 -17.59 -1.39
N THR A 507 -16.05 -16.56 -0.89
CA THR A 507 -16.91 -16.68 0.30
C THR A 507 -18.28 -16.08 0.04
N LEU A 508 -19.33 -16.87 0.26
CA LEU A 508 -20.72 -16.43 0.17
C LEU A 508 -21.26 -16.17 1.58
N ILE A 509 -21.57 -14.92 1.89
CA ILE A 509 -22.07 -14.51 3.21
C ILE A 509 -23.57 -14.32 3.15
N THR A 510 -24.32 -14.99 4.04
CA THR A 510 -25.78 -14.91 4.13
C THR A 510 -26.26 -14.94 5.60
N GLY A 511 -27.57 -14.80 5.82
CA GLY A 511 -28.22 -14.96 7.12
C GLY A 511 -28.96 -16.28 7.25
N VAL A 512 -29.56 -16.56 8.41
CA VAL A 512 -30.27 -17.82 8.70
C VAL A 512 -31.43 -18.06 7.72
N ALA A 513 -32.13 -17.00 7.31
CA ALA A 513 -33.21 -17.07 6.32
C ALA A 513 -32.71 -17.39 4.89
N GLY A 514 -31.39 -17.40 4.65
CA GLY A 514 -30.75 -17.71 3.38
C GLY A 514 -29.98 -19.04 3.39
N SER A 515 -30.20 -19.92 4.37
CA SER A 515 -29.47 -21.21 4.46
C SER A 515 -29.54 -22.08 3.20
N ASP A 516 -30.54 -21.90 2.34
CA ASP A 516 -30.61 -22.62 1.06
C ASP A 516 -29.41 -22.31 0.12
N TRP A 517 -28.77 -21.15 0.29
CA TRP A 517 -27.51 -20.80 -0.40
C TRP A 517 -26.37 -21.79 -0.10
N GLU A 518 -26.36 -22.44 1.07
CA GLU A 518 -25.34 -23.45 1.43
C GLU A 518 -25.32 -24.59 0.43
N SER A 519 -26.50 -25.15 0.12
CA SER A 519 -26.65 -26.26 -0.83
C SER A 519 -26.30 -25.85 -2.27
N ALA A 520 -26.63 -24.61 -2.65
CA ALA A 520 -26.31 -24.08 -3.97
C ALA A 520 -24.80 -23.88 -4.14
N ALA A 521 -24.12 -23.31 -3.14
CA ALA A 521 -22.69 -23.08 -3.21
C ALA A 521 -21.87 -24.38 -3.25
N ASP A 522 -22.25 -25.39 -2.47
CA ASP A 522 -21.59 -26.71 -2.50
C ASP A 522 -21.69 -27.32 -3.91
N LYS A 523 -22.89 -27.36 -4.49
CA LYS A 523 -23.13 -27.92 -5.82
C LYS A 523 -22.41 -27.14 -6.91
N ILE A 524 -22.55 -25.82 -6.95
CA ILE A 524 -21.96 -24.97 -7.99
C ILE A 524 -20.43 -24.90 -7.84
N GLY A 525 -19.91 -24.86 -6.61
CA GLY A 525 -18.48 -24.95 -6.34
C GLY A 525 -17.88 -26.24 -6.88
N HIS A 526 -18.54 -27.38 -6.64
CA HIS A 526 -18.13 -28.68 -7.20
C HIS A 526 -18.26 -28.73 -8.73
N GLU A 527 -19.37 -28.23 -9.29
CA GLU A 527 -19.61 -28.15 -10.75
C GLU A 527 -18.52 -27.36 -11.47
N LEU A 528 -18.09 -26.23 -10.88
CA LEU A 528 -17.08 -25.35 -11.45
C LEU A 528 -15.65 -25.72 -11.03
N GLY A 529 -15.45 -26.57 -10.03
CA GLY A 529 -14.12 -26.88 -9.49
C GLY A 529 -13.49 -25.70 -8.72
N VAL A 530 -14.32 -24.85 -8.13
CA VAL A 530 -13.90 -23.64 -7.39
C VAL A 530 -14.34 -23.75 -5.94
N ALA A 531 -13.43 -23.42 -5.02
CA ALA A 531 -13.75 -23.39 -3.60
C ALA A 531 -14.67 -22.17 -3.31
N VAL A 532 -15.86 -22.46 -2.78
CA VAL A 532 -16.83 -21.48 -2.31
C VAL A 532 -17.22 -21.87 -0.89
N GLU A 533 -16.79 -21.10 0.09
CA GLU A 533 -17.21 -21.29 1.48
C GLU A 533 -18.48 -20.47 1.75
N VAL A 534 -19.45 -21.05 2.47
CA VAL A 534 -20.65 -20.33 2.87
C VAL A 534 -20.58 -20.01 4.36
N VAL A 535 -20.79 -18.73 4.67
CA VAL A 535 -20.84 -18.22 6.04
C VAL A 535 -22.26 -17.77 6.30
N VAL A 536 -22.98 -18.54 7.13
CA VAL A 536 -24.33 -18.20 7.58
C VAL A 536 -24.23 -17.51 8.94
N ILE A 537 -24.54 -16.22 8.98
CA ILE A 537 -24.44 -15.40 10.21
C ILE A 537 -25.80 -15.31 10.88
N GLY A 538 -25.90 -15.83 12.11
CA GLY A 538 -27.09 -15.65 12.94
C GLY A 538 -27.30 -16.74 14.00
N PRO A 539 -28.40 -16.69 14.76
CA PRO A 539 -28.65 -17.57 15.89
C PRO A 539 -28.59 -19.06 15.51
N GLY A 540 -27.86 -19.86 16.28
CA GLY A 540 -27.72 -21.31 16.06
C GLY A 540 -26.69 -21.70 14.99
N ARG A 541 -25.94 -20.74 14.45
CA ARG A 541 -24.79 -20.96 13.56
C ARG A 541 -23.48 -20.74 14.32
N ASP A 542 -22.36 -21.13 13.71
CA ASP A 542 -21.01 -20.98 14.28
C ASP A 542 -20.61 -19.52 14.50
N VAL A 543 -21.19 -18.60 13.72
CA VAL A 543 -20.93 -17.17 13.80
C VAL A 543 -22.25 -16.42 13.92
N THR A 544 -22.30 -15.49 14.86
CA THR A 544 -23.41 -14.58 15.11
C THR A 544 -22.99 -13.13 14.91
N ASP A 545 -23.97 -12.26 14.64
CA ASP A 545 -23.76 -10.82 14.57
C ASP A 545 -23.77 -10.24 15.99
N LEU A 546 -22.58 -10.07 16.58
CA LEU A 546 -22.39 -9.78 18.01
C LEU A 546 -23.05 -8.47 18.45
N TYR A 547 -23.07 -7.47 17.56
CA TYR A 547 -23.53 -6.11 17.87
C TYR A 547 -24.65 -5.64 16.93
N PHE A 548 -25.18 -6.54 16.10
CA PHE A 548 -26.10 -6.23 15.01
C PHE A 548 -25.51 -5.27 13.95
N ASP A 549 -24.19 -5.07 13.94
CA ASP A 549 -23.52 -4.17 12.99
C ASP A 549 -23.62 -4.73 11.58
N TRP A 550 -23.39 -6.03 11.40
CA TRP A 550 -23.46 -6.66 10.09
C TRP A 550 -24.86 -6.52 9.47
N SER A 551 -25.91 -6.72 10.27
CA SER A 551 -27.29 -6.55 9.82
C SER A 551 -27.60 -5.13 9.33
N ARG A 552 -26.92 -4.10 9.86
CA ARG A 552 -27.04 -2.70 9.43
C ARG A 552 -26.23 -2.40 8.17
N LEU A 553 -25.10 -3.09 7.99
CA LEU A 553 -24.13 -2.82 6.92
C LEU A 553 -24.34 -3.65 5.65
N ARG A 554 -25.02 -4.79 5.71
CA ARG A 554 -25.05 -5.75 4.59
C ARG A 554 -25.82 -5.29 3.34
N GLU A 555 -26.70 -4.29 3.46
CA GLU A 555 -27.59 -3.76 2.39
C GLU A 555 -28.44 -4.79 1.62
N VAL A 556 -28.57 -5.99 2.17
CA VAL A 556 -29.44 -7.07 1.69
C VAL A 556 -30.34 -7.57 2.82
N THR A 557 -31.43 -8.23 2.46
CA THR A 557 -32.30 -8.89 3.45
C THR A 557 -31.55 -10.04 4.13
N GLU A 558 -32.11 -10.61 5.21
CA GLU A 558 -31.50 -11.75 5.88
C GLU A 558 -31.35 -12.98 4.97
N SER A 559 -32.28 -13.14 4.01
CA SER A 559 -32.24 -14.21 3.01
C SER A 559 -31.30 -13.94 1.83
N GLY A 560 -30.82 -12.70 1.70
CA GLY A 560 -29.90 -12.30 0.64
C GLY A 560 -28.49 -12.86 0.84
N ALA A 561 -27.63 -12.62 -0.13
CA ALA A 561 -26.25 -13.11 -0.09
C ALA A 561 -25.27 -12.11 -0.71
N LEU A 562 -24.02 -12.12 -0.22
CA LEU A 562 -22.89 -11.38 -0.78
C LEU A 562 -21.80 -12.38 -1.17
N LEU A 563 -21.36 -12.38 -2.43
CA LEU A 563 -20.22 -13.17 -2.88
C LEU A 563 -18.96 -12.31 -2.84
N VAL A 564 -18.01 -12.74 -2.02
CA VAL A 564 -16.74 -12.06 -1.75
C VAL A 564 -15.61 -12.81 -2.44
N ARG A 565 -14.77 -12.06 -3.16
CA ARG A 565 -13.55 -12.56 -3.81
C ARG A 565 -12.46 -12.87 -2.80
N PRO A 566 -11.46 -13.67 -3.20
CA PRO A 566 -10.19 -13.82 -2.47
C PRO A 566 -9.60 -12.49 -1.96
N ASP A 567 -9.61 -11.45 -2.78
CA ASP A 567 -9.09 -10.12 -2.45
C ASP A 567 -10.07 -9.20 -1.71
N LYS A 568 -11.07 -9.80 -1.05
CA LYS A 568 -12.06 -9.16 -0.16
C LYS A 568 -12.99 -8.14 -0.82
N HIS A 569 -12.98 -8.04 -2.15
CA HIS A 569 -13.96 -7.25 -2.87
C HIS A 569 -15.22 -8.07 -3.13
N ILE A 570 -16.38 -7.45 -2.98
CA ILE A 570 -17.67 -8.07 -3.28
C ILE A 570 -17.80 -8.10 -4.81
N CYS A 571 -17.97 -9.29 -5.40
CA CYS A 571 -18.13 -9.43 -6.85
C CYS A 571 -19.58 -9.62 -7.28
N TRP A 572 -20.48 -9.97 -6.37
CA TRP A 572 -21.89 -10.14 -6.66
C TRP A 572 -22.71 -10.09 -5.37
N ARG A 573 -23.98 -9.69 -5.47
CA ARG A 573 -24.94 -9.81 -4.38
C ARG A 573 -26.34 -10.17 -4.87
N ALA A 574 -27.10 -10.80 -3.99
CA ALA A 574 -28.53 -11.02 -4.11
C ALA A 574 -29.25 -10.33 -2.93
N HIS A 575 -30.23 -9.47 -3.23
CA HIS A 575 -30.97 -8.75 -2.20
C HIS A 575 -31.84 -9.65 -1.32
N GLU A 576 -32.29 -10.77 -1.86
CA GLU A 576 -33.10 -11.81 -1.19
C GLU A 576 -32.72 -13.20 -1.73
N LEU A 577 -33.22 -14.25 -1.10
CA LEU A 577 -33.02 -15.61 -1.59
C LEU A 577 -33.68 -15.75 -2.97
N ALA A 578 -32.88 -16.09 -3.98
CA ALA A 578 -33.38 -16.26 -5.34
C ALA A 578 -34.33 -17.45 -5.42
N ALA A 579 -35.30 -17.41 -6.35
CA ALA A 579 -36.18 -18.54 -6.61
C ALA A 579 -35.40 -19.79 -7.08
N ASP A 580 -34.25 -19.58 -7.74
CA ASP A 580 -33.28 -20.61 -8.08
C ASP A 580 -31.87 -20.14 -7.62
N PRO A 581 -31.48 -20.46 -6.39
CA PRO A 581 -30.17 -20.07 -5.84
C PRO A 581 -28.99 -20.68 -6.60
N GLU A 582 -29.16 -21.90 -7.14
CA GLU A 582 -28.11 -22.56 -7.91
C GLU A 582 -27.83 -21.83 -9.21
N ASP A 583 -28.87 -21.48 -9.97
CA ASP A 583 -28.70 -20.78 -11.24
C ASP A 583 -28.17 -19.36 -11.05
N ALA A 584 -28.68 -18.63 -10.05
CA ALA A 584 -28.17 -17.30 -9.72
C ALA A 584 -26.67 -17.31 -9.40
N LEU A 585 -26.22 -18.27 -8.56
CA LEU A 585 -24.81 -18.38 -8.19
C LEU A 585 -23.95 -18.90 -9.36
N ARG A 586 -24.47 -19.83 -10.18
CA ARG A 586 -23.80 -20.32 -11.39
C ARG A 586 -23.52 -19.17 -12.35
N GLN A 587 -24.52 -18.33 -12.62
CA GLN A 587 -24.37 -17.17 -13.50
C GLN A 587 -23.34 -16.19 -12.96
N ALA A 588 -23.39 -15.89 -11.66
CA ALA A 588 -22.46 -14.97 -11.02
C ALA A 588 -21.00 -15.47 -11.10
N LEU A 589 -20.74 -16.72 -10.68
CA LEU A 589 -19.39 -17.28 -10.70
C LEU A 589 -18.86 -17.46 -12.13
N THR A 590 -19.69 -17.94 -13.06
CA THR A 590 -19.29 -18.10 -14.47
C THR A 590 -18.90 -16.77 -15.09
N ALA A 591 -19.66 -15.70 -14.82
CA ALA A 591 -19.33 -14.36 -15.26
C ALA A 591 -18.00 -13.86 -14.66
N VAL A 592 -17.87 -13.95 -13.33
CA VAL A 592 -16.67 -13.47 -12.61
C VAL A 592 -15.41 -14.23 -13.04
N LEU A 593 -15.52 -15.54 -13.27
CA LEU A 593 -14.41 -16.42 -13.66
C LEU A 593 -14.16 -16.43 -15.17
N SER A 594 -14.93 -15.66 -15.95
CA SER A 594 -14.82 -15.59 -17.41
C SER A 594 -14.92 -16.97 -18.08
N ARG A 595 -15.99 -17.71 -17.77
CA ARG A 595 -16.25 -19.08 -18.25
C ARG A 595 -17.50 -19.23 -19.10
#